data_AF-A0A4Y2WAP0-F1
#
_entry.id   AF-A0A4Y2WAP0-F1
#
_cell.length_a   1.000
_cell.length_b   1.000
_cell.length_c   1.000
_cell.angle_alpha   90.00
_cell.angle_beta   90.00
_cell.angle_gamma   90.00
#
_symmetry.space_group_name_H-M   'P 1'
#
loop_
_entity.id
_entity.type
_entity.pdbx_description
1 polymer ?
#
loop_
_entity_poly.entity_id
_entity_poly.type
_entity_poly.pdbx_seq_one_letter_code
_entity_poly.pdbx_strand_id
1 'polypeptide(L)'
;LGTPEDLGHVNFFAAGGRKAKCIPQRTLKTGATPLESLQNSLFCSHFRSIDFFLSSFDQKGCLFVGAECSSYEDFFVGRCNCGTRGQKCRFMGQFATSAPYETRYYLMFDNKRPYCGRY
;
A
#
# COMPACT_ATOMS: atom_id res chain seq x y z
N LEU A 1 5.68 13.02 -2.51
CA LEU A 1 6.89 12.41 -1.92
C LEU A 1 6.78 10.90 -2.10
N GLY A 2 7.77 10.28 -2.72
CA GLY A 2 7.76 8.89 -3.17
C GLY A 2 8.40 8.74 -4.56
N THR A 3 8.67 7.50 -4.96
CA THR A 3 9.30 7.12 -6.23
C THR A 3 8.47 6.03 -6.91
N PRO A 4 8.33 6.04 -8.25
CA PRO A 4 7.73 4.95 -9.02
C PRO A 4 8.75 3.90 -9.47
N GLU A 5 10.05 4.12 -9.22
CA GLU A 5 11.12 3.21 -9.59
C GLU A 5 11.12 1.97 -8.69
N ASP A 6 11.54 0.85 -9.26
CA ASP A 6 11.81 -0.38 -8.51
C ASP A 6 13.21 -0.28 -7.90
N LEU A 7 13.31 -0.42 -6.58
CA LEU A 7 14.56 -0.17 -5.83
C LEU A 7 14.98 -1.35 -4.94
N GLY A 8 14.23 -2.45 -4.96
CA GLY A 8 14.56 -3.66 -4.22
C GLY A 8 14.11 -4.93 -4.93
N HIS A 9 14.45 -6.09 -4.36
CA HIS A 9 13.99 -7.39 -4.88
C HIS A 9 12.45 -7.49 -4.91
N VAL A 10 11.78 -6.85 -3.94
CA VAL A 10 10.32 -6.78 -3.85
C VAL A 10 9.89 -5.32 -3.71
N ASN A 11 8.98 -4.88 -4.57
CA ASN A 11 8.47 -3.52 -4.60
C ASN A 11 6.95 -3.55 -4.42
N PHE A 12 6.44 -2.99 -3.32
CA PHE A 12 5.02 -3.02 -2.99
C PHE A 12 4.33 -1.70 -3.35
N PHE A 13 3.27 -1.78 -4.15
CA PHE A 13 2.48 -0.65 -4.60
C PHE A 13 1.04 -0.78 -4.10
N ALA A 14 0.83 -0.42 -2.83
CA ALA A 14 -0.49 -0.39 -2.20
C ALA A 14 -1.42 0.60 -2.94
N ALA A 15 -2.59 0.13 -3.37
CA ALA A 15 -3.52 0.84 -4.27
C ALA A 15 -2.81 1.44 -5.51
N GLY A 16 -1.76 0.78 -6.02
CA GLY A 16 -0.99 1.23 -7.18
C GLY A 16 -0.08 2.44 -6.89
N GLY A 17 0.25 2.70 -5.61
CA GLY A 17 1.00 3.89 -5.21
C GLY A 17 0.17 5.18 -5.27
N ARG A 18 -1.14 5.08 -5.48
CA ARG A 18 -2.06 6.23 -5.50
C ARG A 18 -2.16 6.85 -4.11
N LYS A 19 -2.45 8.16 -4.07
CA LYS A 19 -2.61 8.91 -2.82
C LYS A 19 -3.66 8.24 -1.93
N ALA A 20 -3.31 7.98 -0.68
CA ALA A 20 -4.26 7.46 0.29
C ALA A 20 -5.39 8.47 0.50
N LYS A 21 -6.62 7.98 0.68
CA LYS A 21 -7.75 8.83 1.09
C LYS A 21 -7.58 9.15 2.57
N CYS A 22 -6.74 10.13 2.84
CA CYS A 22 -6.59 10.68 4.17
C CYS A 22 -7.81 11.56 4.46
N ILE A 23 -8.66 11.13 5.40
CA ILE A 23 -9.65 12.02 5.98
C ILE A 23 -8.84 13.07 6.73
N PRO A 24 -8.98 14.38 6.43
CA PRO A 24 -8.40 15.41 7.28
C PRO A 24 -8.94 15.15 8.68
N GLN A 25 -8.05 14.85 9.63
CA GLN A 25 -8.43 14.72 11.02
C GLN A 25 -9.12 16.03 11.37
N ARG A 26 -10.45 15.97 11.56
CA ARG A 26 -11.39 17.08 11.80
C ARG A 26 -10.76 18.46 11.58
N THR A 27 -11.11 19.09 10.47
CA THR A 27 -10.97 20.54 10.27
C THR A 27 -11.69 21.32 11.39
N LEU A 28 -11.07 21.39 12.56
CA LEU A 28 -10.88 22.63 13.29
C LEU A 28 -9.79 23.33 12.47
N LYS A 29 -10.08 24.05 11.40
CA LYS A 29 -10.82 25.31 11.38
C LYS A 29 -11.30 25.55 9.95
N THR A 30 -12.45 26.16 9.82
CA THR A 30 -12.85 26.95 8.65
C THR A 30 -11.69 27.87 8.24
N GLY A 31 -10.98 27.59 7.14
CA GLY A 31 -9.93 28.48 6.62
C GLY A 31 -8.70 27.87 5.94
N ALA A 32 -8.56 26.54 5.83
CA ALA A 32 -7.42 25.97 5.11
C ALA A 32 -7.51 26.27 3.61
N THR A 33 -6.42 26.82 3.06
CA THR A 33 -6.31 27.10 1.62
C THR A 33 -6.21 25.80 0.80
N PRO A 34 -6.55 25.80 -0.50
CA PRO A 34 -6.40 24.63 -1.37
C PRO A 34 -4.96 24.08 -1.39
N LEU A 35 -3.95 24.95 -1.27
CA LEU A 35 -2.54 24.56 -1.23
C LEU A 35 -2.19 23.79 0.05
N GLU A 36 -2.62 24.27 1.21
CA GLU A 36 -2.42 23.60 2.50
C GLU A 36 -3.12 22.24 2.53
N SER A 37 -4.34 22.17 1.98
CA SER A 37 -5.07 20.89 1.87
C SER A 37 -4.33 19.88 0.99
N LEU A 38 -3.72 20.33 -0.12
CA LEU A 38 -2.93 19.49 -1.00
C LEU A 38 -1.64 19.00 -0.32
N GLN A 39 -0.92 19.88 0.38
CA GLN A 39 0.28 19.54 1.13
C GLN A 39 -0.02 18.50 2.22
N ASN A 40 -1.08 18.70 3.01
CA ASN A 40 -1.51 17.75 4.04
C ASN A 40 -1.83 16.37 3.47
N SER A 41 -2.51 16.31 2.32
CA SER A 41 -2.81 15.04 1.63
C SER A 41 -1.54 14.32 1.14
N LEU A 42 -0.56 15.07 0.63
CA LEU A 42 0.72 14.53 0.16
C LEU A 42 1.54 13.95 1.31
N PHE A 43 1.69 14.69 2.41
CA PHE A 43 2.41 14.20 3.59
C PHE A 43 1.72 13.00 4.21
N CYS A 44 0.39 13.01 4.33
CA CYS A 44 -0.33 11.87 4.86
C CYS A 44 -0.15 10.60 4.01
N SER A 45 -0.21 10.73 2.68
CA SER A 45 0.08 9.60 1.78
C SER A 45 1.52 9.10 1.94
N HIS A 46 2.48 10.02 2.14
CA HIS A 46 3.89 9.66 2.33
C HIS A 46 4.13 8.89 3.62
N PHE A 47 3.56 9.33 4.74
CA PHE A 47 3.69 8.65 6.05
C PHE A 47 2.94 7.32 6.13
N ARG A 48 2.06 7.02 5.17
CA ARG A 48 1.29 5.77 5.17
C ARG A 48 2.18 4.53 5.03
N SER A 49 3.35 4.62 4.39
CA SER A 49 4.31 3.51 4.31
C SER A 49 4.77 3.07 5.71
N ILE A 50 5.02 4.03 6.61
CA ILE A 50 5.41 3.77 8.00
C ILE A 50 4.26 3.10 8.76
N ASP A 51 3.03 3.62 8.61
CA ASP A 51 1.84 3.04 9.22
C ASP A 51 1.62 1.58 8.84
N PHE A 52 1.79 1.24 7.55
CA PHE A 52 1.68 -0.14 7.09
C PHE A 52 2.80 -1.01 7.65
N PHE A 53 4.04 -0.52 7.65
CA PHE A 53 5.17 -1.26 8.21
C PHE A 53 4.94 -1.57 9.69
N LEU A 54 4.54 -0.59 10.50
CA LEU A 54 4.22 -0.79 11.91
C LEU A 54 3.03 -1.73 12.13
N SER A 55 1.98 -1.63 11.30
CA SER A 55 0.82 -2.51 11.41
C SER A 55 1.14 -3.96 11.02
N SER A 56 2.16 -4.17 10.17
CA SER A 56 2.55 -5.51 9.72
C SER A 56 3.10 -6.40 10.85
N PHE A 57 3.50 -5.84 11.98
CA PHE A 57 3.94 -6.60 13.16
C PHE A 57 2.78 -7.35 13.83
N ASP A 58 1.54 -6.86 13.73
CA ASP A 58 0.38 -7.51 14.33
C ASP A 58 -0.29 -8.50 13.36
N GLN A 59 0.21 -9.73 13.37
CA GLN A 59 -0.36 -10.82 12.56
C GLN A 59 -1.75 -11.29 13.03
N LYS A 60 -2.24 -10.84 14.20
CA LYS A 60 -3.59 -11.21 14.67
C LYS A 60 -4.69 -10.43 13.96
N GLY A 61 -4.35 -9.30 13.35
CA GLY A 61 -5.24 -8.52 12.51
C GLY A 61 -5.38 -9.13 11.11
N CYS A 62 -4.96 -8.37 10.10
CA CYS A 62 -4.97 -8.79 8.70
C CYS A 62 -3.56 -8.76 8.13
N LEU A 63 -3.31 -9.68 7.19
CA LEU A 63 -2.05 -9.77 6.49
C LEU A 63 -2.08 -8.90 5.24
N PHE A 64 -1.04 -8.09 5.05
CA PHE A 64 -0.88 -7.30 3.83
C PHE A 64 -0.31 -8.19 2.73
N VAL A 65 -1.18 -8.88 2.00
CA VAL A 65 -0.78 -9.78 0.91
C VAL A 65 -0.72 -9.01 -0.41
N GLY A 66 0.50 -8.82 -0.92
CA GLY A 66 0.74 -8.31 -2.26
C GLY A 66 0.76 -9.45 -3.28
N ALA A 67 0.09 -9.26 -4.42
CA ALA A 67 0.13 -10.18 -5.56
C ALA A 67 1.04 -9.63 -6.66
N GLU A 68 1.91 -10.49 -7.16
CA GLU A 68 2.74 -10.23 -8.33
C GLU A 68 1.85 -9.95 -9.53
N CYS A 69 2.09 -8.82 -10.20
CA CYS A 69 1.32 -8.43 -11.38
C CYS A 69 2.14 -7.53 -12.29
N SER A 70 1.81 -7.49 -13.58
CA SER A 70 2.41 -6.61 -14.59
C SER A 70 2.05 -5.13 -14.38
N SER A 71 0.84 -4.87 -13.89
CA SER A 71 0.31 -3.53 -13.68
C SER A 71 -0.70 -3.52 -12.53
N TYR A 72 -0.94 -2.33 -11.97
CA TYR A 72 -2.01 -2.17 -10.99
C TYR A 72 -3.38 -2.39 -11.63
N GLU A 73 -3.55 -2.03 -12.90
CA GLU A 73 -4.79 -2.18 -13.65
C GLU A 73 -5.15 -3.66 -13.83
N ASP A 74 -4.18 -4.51 -14.19
CA ASP A 74 -4.37 -5.96 -14.28
C ASP A 74 -4.71 -6.56 -12.92
N PHE A 75 -4.05 -6.10 -11.85
CA PHE A 75 -4.37 -6.50 -10.49
C PHE A 75 -5.81 -6.10 -10.12
N PHE A 76 -6.20 -4.86 -10.40
CA PHE A 76 -7.50 -4.31 -10.04
C PHE A 76 -8.68 -5.02 -10.72
N VAL A 77 -8.49 -5.53 -11.94
CA VAL A 77 -9.51 -6.31 -12.67
C VAL A 77 -9.41 -7.82 -12.41
N GLY A 78 -8.59 -8.25 -11.46
CA GLY A 78 -8.51 -9.64 -11.02
C GLY A 78 -7.75 -10.58 -11.96
N ARG A 79 -6.84 -10.08 -12.80
CA ARG A 79 -6.04 -10.91 -13.72
C ARG A 79 -4.86 -11.61 -13.03
N CYS A 80 -4.51 -11.19 -11.83
CA CYS A 80 -3.37 -11.71 -11.08
C CYS A 80 -3.85 -12.50 -9.86
N ASN A 81 -3.19 -13.63 -9.58
CA ASN A 81 -3.47 -14.47 -8.42
C ASN A 81 -2.17 -14.91 -7.72
N CYS A 82 -2.28 -15.36 -6.47
CA CYS A 82 -1.14 -15.84 -5.68
C CYS A 82 -0.52 -17.15 -6.18
N GLY A 83 -1.04 -17.74 -7.26
CA GLY A 83 -0.73 -19.10 -7.66
C GLY A 83 -1.34 -20.13 -6.72
N THR A 84 -1.14 -21.41 -7.03
CA THR A 84 -1.72 -22.53 -6.27
C THR A 84 -1.11 -22.73 -4.89
N ARG A 85 0.12 -22.24 -4.66
CA ARG A 85 0.86 -22.40 -3.40
C ARG A 85 1.25 -21.07 -2.76
N GLY A 86 0.69 -19.95 -3.22
CA GLY A 86 1.05 -18.62 -2.73
C GLY A 86 2.38 -18.09 -3.27
N GLN A 87 3.01 -18.77 -4.24
CA GLN A 87 4.34 -18.43 -4.72
C GLN A 87 4.44 -17.06 -5.40
N LYS A 88 3.32 -16.56 -5.94
CA LYS A 88 3.19 -15.24 -6.58
C LYS A 88 2.72 -14.15 -5.61
N CYS A 89 2.66 -14.46 -4.32
CA CYS A 89 2.29 -13.50 -3.29
C CYS A 89 3.39 -13.34 -2.25
N ARG A 90 3.43 -12.15 -1.65
CA ARG A 90 4.37 -11.79 -0.58
C ARG A 90 3.66 -10.95 0.46
N PHE A 91 4.06 -11.11 1.72
CA PHE A 91 3.62 -10.20 2.78
C PHE A 91 4.37 -8.88 2.65
N MET A 92 3.64 -7.77 2.65
CA MET A 92 4.24 -6.44 2.75
C MET A 92 4.57 -6.14 4.21
N GLY A 93 5.76 -5.58 4.47
CA GLY A 93 6.20 -5.16 5.79
C GLY A 93 7.24 -6.11 6.42
N GLN A 94 7.19 -6.28 7.73
CA GLN A 94 8.21 -6.99 8.52
C GLN A 94 8.44 -8.44 8.08
N PHE A 95 7.40 -9.10 7.57
CA PHE A 95 7.44 -10.51 7.15
C PHE A 95 7.64 -10.69 5.65
N ALA A 96 8.09 -9.65 4.95
CA ALA A 96 8.42 -9.74 3.53
C ALA A 96 9.57 -10.72 3.28
N THR A 97 9.39 -11.58 2.28
CA THR A 97 10.43 -12.48 1.79
C THR A 97 10.89 -12.02 0.41
N SER A 98 12.16 -12.29 0.08
CA SER A 98 12.72 -11.88 -1.20
C SER A 98 12.02 -12.57 -2.39
N ALA A 99 12.11 -11.94 -3.55
CA ALA A 99 11.77 -12.55 -4.83
C ALA A 99 13.06 -12.93 -5.58
N PRO A 100 13.01 -13.92 -6.47
CA PRO A 100 14.18 -14.33 -7.26
C PRO A 100 14.65 -13.24 -8.24
N TYR A 101 13.77 -12.32 -8.61
CA TYR A 101 14.03 -11.19 -9.50
C TYR A 101 13.31 -9.95 -8.95
N GLU A 102 13.72 -8.76 -9.41
CA GLU A 102 12.99 -7.52 -9.14
C GLU A 102 11.53 -7.67 -9.55
N THR A 103 10.62 -7.58 -8.58
CA THR A 103 9.20 -7.91 -8.79
C THR A 103 8.29 -6.89 -8.12
N ARG A 104 7.22 -6.51 -8.83
CA ARG A 104 6.17 -5.63 -8.32
C ARG A 104 5.01 -6.42 -7.72
N TYR A 105 4.58 -6.01 -6.55
CA TYR A 105 3.43 -6.56 -5.84
C TYR A 105 2.39 -5.49 -5.59
N TYR A 106 1.13 -5.80 -5.90
CA TYR A 106 0.01 -4.90 -5.71
C TYR A 106 -0.95 -5.46 -4.68
N LEU A 107 -1.54 -4.57 -3.90
CA LEU A 107 -2.51 -4.90 -2.86
C LEU A 107 -3.48 -3.74 -2.64
N MET A 108 -4.66 -4.06 -2.15
CA MET A 108 -5.61 -3.09 -1.62
C MET A 108 -5.39 -2.88 -0.12
N PHE A 109 -5.91 -1.78 0.41
CA PHE A 109 -5.92 -1.49 1.85
C PHE A 109 -7.18 -0.68 2.21
N ASP A 110 -7.58 -0.74 3.48
CA ASP A 110 -8.58 0.18 4.05
C ASP A 110 -7.89 1.41 4.65
N ASN A 111 -8.55 2.56 4.70
CA ASN A 111 -8.02 3.79 5.27
C ASN A 111 -8.00 3.79 6.82
N LYS A 112 -8.54 2.76 7.47
CA LYS A 112 -8.59 2.61 8.93
C LYS A 112 -7.72 1.44 9.39
N ARG A 113 -6.98 1.61 10.48
CA ARG A 113 -6.24 0.50 11.15
C ARG A 113 -7.20 -0.67 11.44
N PRO A 114 -6.80 -1.94 11.19
CA PRO A 114 -5.46 -2.40 10.81
C PRO A 114 -5.14 -2.33 9.30
N TYR A 115 -5.89 -1.51 8.54
CA TYR A 115 -5.73 -1.25 7.11
C TYR A 115 -6.03 -2.44 6.19
N CYS A 116 -6.96 -3.30 6.62
CA CYS A 116 -7.27 -4.54 5.93
C CYS A 116 -7.82 -4.32 4.52
N GLY A 117 -7.04 -4.70 3.52
CA GLY A 117 -7.50 -4.77 2.14
C GLY A 117 -8.36 -6.00 1.89
N ARG A 118 -9.32 -5.87 0.99
CA ARG A 118 -9.97 -7.03 0.36
C ARG A 118 -9.23 -7.36 -0.93
N TYR A 119 -8.94 -8.64 -1.09
CA TYR A 119 -8.38 -9.22 -2.31
C TYR A 119 -9.48 -9.40 -3.36
#